data_AF-A0A2P8IBT8-F1
#
_entry.id   AF-A0A2P8IBT8-F1
#
_cell.length_a   1.000
_cell.length_b   1.000
_cell.length_c   1.000
_cell.angle_alpha   90.00
_cell.angle_beta   90.00
_cell.angle_gamma   90.00
#
_symmetry.space_group_name_H-M   'P 1'
#
loop_
_entity.id
_entity.type
_entity.pdbx_description
1 polymer ?
#
loop_
_entity_poly.entity_id
_entity_poly.type
_entity_poly.pdbx_seq_one_letter_code
_entity_poly.pdbx_strand_id
1 'polypeptide(L)' 'MDHYRQALTLFQGLGDEVGVVGTLDHLADPCAALGRHDEARDAWHEALRLYRRQGRDADAERVQSRLDALP' A
#
# COMPACT_ATOMS: atom_id res chain seq x y z
N MET A 1 -3.55 -11.45 -6.51
CA MET A 1 -2.68 -12.20 -5.58
C MET A 1 -1.20 -12.14 -5.97
N ASP A 2 -0.81 -12.46 -7.20
CA ASP A 2 0.63 -12.54 -7.56
C ASP A 2 1.33 -11.19 -7.74
N HIS A 3 0.66 -10.19 -8.30
CA HIS A 3 1.29 -8.89 -8.56
C HIS A 3 1.72 -8.16 -7.28
N TYR A 4 0.94 -8.27 -6.20
CA TYR A 4 1.28 -7.70 -4.90
C TYR A 4 2.53 -8.36 -4.30
N ARG A 5 2.57 -9.69 -4.25
CA ARG A 5 3.71 -10.44 -3.70
C ARG A 5 4.96 -10.29 -4.56
N GLN A 6 4.81 -10.26 -5.89
CA GLN A 6 5.92 -10.02 -6.81
C GLN A 6 6.51 -8.62 -6.66
N ALA A 7 5.65 -7.59 -6.60
CA ALA A 7 6.07 -6.23 -6.30
C ALA A 7 6.83 -6.19 -4.96
N LEU A 8 6.22 -6.69 -3.89
CA LEU A 8 6.83 -6.68 -2.56
C LEU A 8 8.20 -7.39 -2.52
N THR A 9 8.33 -8.53 -3.22
CA THR A 9 9.59 -9.31 -3.27
C THR A 9 10.67 -8.60 -4.10
N LEU A 10 10.32 -8.06 -5.28
CA LEU A 10 11.24 -7.27 -6.09
C LEU A 10 11.73 -6.04 -5.34
N PHE A 11 10.83 -5.40 -4.61
CA PHE A 11 11.11 -4.16 -3.92
C PHE A 11 11.89 -4.32 -2.61
N GLN A 12 11.67 -5.41 -1.85
CA GLN A 12 12.53 -5.77 -0.72
C GLN A 12 13.98 -6.04 -1.15
N GLY A 13 14.19 -6.48 -2.40
CA GLY A 13 15.53 -6.71 -2.97
C GLY A 13 16.24 -5.44 -3.49
N LEU A 14 15.50 -4.36 -3.77
CA LEU A 14 16.04 -3.15 -4.40
C LEU A 14 16.43 -2.05 -3.40
N GLY A 15 16.00 -2.12 -2.14
CA GLY A 15 16.27 -1.09 -1.13
C GLY A 15 15.62 0.28 -1.42
N ASP A 16 14.90 0.40 -2.54
CA ASP A 16 14.18 1.60 -2.96
C ASP A 16 12.79 1.62 -2.31
N GLU A 17 12.76 1.88 -1.01
CA GLU A 17 11.54 1.95 -0.21
C GLU A 17 10.53 2.99 -0.75
N VAL A 18 10.99 4.02 -1.48
CA VAL A 18 10.15 5.12 -1.96
C VAL A 18 9.28 4.69 -3.15
N GLY A 19 9.82 3.90 -4.08
CA GLY A 19 9.06 3.36 -5.22
C GLY A 19 8.00 2.34 -4.83
N VAL A 20 8.22 1.63 -3.71
CA VAL A 20 7.31 0.61 -3.17
C VAL A 20 5.98 1.23 -2.75
N VAL A 21 6.05 2.36 -2.04
CA VAL A 21 4.86 2.89 -1.38
C VAL A 21 3.86 3.46 -2.39
N GLY A 22 4.35 4.10 -3.45
CA GLY A 22 3.50 4.54 -4.56
C GLY A 22 2.83 3.36 -5.27
N THR A 23 3.56 2.26 -5.46
CA THR A 23 3.04 1.06 -6.14
C THR A 23 1.97 0.35 -5.30
N LEU A 24 2.18 0.24 -3.98
CA LEU A 24 1.22 -0.37 -3.06
C LEU A 24 -0.10 0.42 -3.02
N ASP A 25 0.00 1.74 -2.98
CA ASP A 25 -1.17 2.63 -2.96
C ASP A 25 -1.97 2.58 -4.27
N HIS A 26 -1.27 2.50 -5.42
CA HIS A 26 -1.92 2.36 -6.73
C HIS A 26 -2.54 0.97 -6.96
N LEU A 27 -2.07 -0.07 -6.26
CA LEU A 27 -2.63 -1.42 -6.32
C LEU A 27 -3.84 -1.61 -5.40
N ALA A 28 -3.90 -0.86 -4.30
CA ALA A 28 -4.97 -0.98 -3.31
C ALA A 28 -6.30 -0.37 -3.79
N ASP A 29 -6.27 0.74 -4.55
CA ASP A 29 -7.47 1.34 -5.17
C ASP A 29 -8.26 0.35 -6.06
N PRO A 30 -7.64 -0.35 -7.04
CA PRO A 30 -8.35 -1.34 -7.83
C PRO A 30 -8.77 -2.57 -7.03
N CYS A 31 -8.04 -2.97 -5.96
CA CYS A 31 -8.48 -4.07 -5.09
C CYS A 31 -9.77 -3.71 -4.33
N ALA A 32 -9.86 -2.47 -3.82
CA ALA A 32 -11.07 -1.96 -3.19
C ALA A 32 -12.24 -1.89 -4.19
N ALA A 33 -11.99 -1.40 -5.41
CA ALA A 33 -13.00 -1.34 -6.47
C ALA A 33 -13.50 -2.72 -6.94
N LEU A 34 -12.65 -3.76 -6.83
CA LEU A 34 -13.01 -5.15 -7.14
C LEU A 34 -13.70 -5.89 -5.98
N GLY A 35 -14.00 -5.21 -4.87
CA GLY A 35 -14.62 -5.82 -3.68
C GLY A 35 -13.68 -6.69 -2.85
N ARG A 36 -12.36 -6.64 -3.12
CA ARG A 36 -11.33 -7.42 -2.42
C ARG A 36 -10.81 -6.61 -1.23
N HIS A 37 -11.72 -6.30 -0.29
CA HIS A 37 -11.46 -5.37 0.80
C HIS A 37 -10.34 -5.84 1.74
N ASP A 38 -10.24 -7.14 2.01
CA ASP A 38 -9.17 -7.70 2.84
C ASP A 38 -7.79 -7.45 2.22
N GLU A 39 -7.67 -7.64 0.90
CA GLU A 39 -6.41 -7.41 0.19
C GLU A 39 -6.06 -5.92 0.08
N ALA A 40 -7.06 -5.06 -0.11
CA ALA A 40 -6.87 -3.61 -0.09
C ALA A 40 -6.41 -3.14 1.30
N ARG A 41 -7.01 -3.70 2.37
CA ARG A 41 -6.67 -3.40 3.76
C ARG A 41 -5.22 -3.80 4.06
N ASP A 42 -4.81 -5.01 3.70
CA ASP A 42 -3.43 -5.47 3.90
C ASP A 42 -2.42 -4.59 3.14
N ALA A 43 -2.73 -4.22 1.89
CA ALA A 43 -1.86 -3.38 1.08
C ALA A 43 -1.73 -1.96 1.65
N TRP A 44 -2.82 -1.35 2.09
CA TRP A 44 -2.79 -0.03 2.72
C TRP A 44 -2.11 -0.04 4.08
N HIS A 45 -2.23 -1.10 4.88
CA HIS A 45 -1.49 -1.23 6.14
C HIS A 45 0.03 -1.25 5.93
N GLU A 46 0.49 -2.01 4.93
CA GLU A 46 1.91 -2.08 4.58
C GLU A 46 2.41 -0.73 4.04
N ALA A 47 1.64 -0.08 3.17
CA ALA A 47 1.94 1.26 2.64
C ALA A 47 2.01 2.31 3.76
N LEU A 48 1.06 2.29 4.70
CA LEU A 48 1.03 3.19 5.84
C LEU A 48 2.29 3.06 6.72
N ARG A 49 2.72 1.83 6.98
CA ARG A 49 3.94 1.55 7.75
C ARG A 49 5.18 2.12 7.06
N LEU A 50 5.28 1.96 5.74
CA LEU A 50 6.40 2.47 4.96
C LEU A 50 6.40 4.00 4.85
N TYR A 51 5.24 4.63 4.63
CA TYR A 51 5.13 6.10 4.60
C TYR A 51 5.58 6.71 5.94
N ARG A 52 5.15 6.15 7.08
CA ARG A 52 5.59 6.60 8.40
C ARG A 52 7.10 6.42 8.61
N ARG A 53 7.67 5.30 8.20
CA ARG A 53 9.12 5.05 8.28
C ARG A 53 9.93 6.06 7.45
N GLN A 54 9.37 6.55 6.34
CA GLN A 54 9.99 7.57 5.48
C GLN A 54 9.71 9.01 5.93
N GLY A 55 8.95 9.23 7.01
CA GLY A 55 8.53 10.57 7.45
C GLY A 55 7.55 11.25 6.49
N ARG A 56 6.84 10.47 5.67
CA ARG A 56 5.85 10.95 4.70
C ARG A 56 4.45 10.96 5.31
N ASP A 57 4.26 11.81 6.32
CA ASP A 57 3.03 11.81 7.12
C ASP A 57 1.77 12.18 6.30
N ALA A 58 1.89 13.09 5.34
CA ALA A 58 0.77 13.45 4.45
C ALA A 58 0.29 12.26 3.60
N ASP A 59 1.21 11.40 3.14
CA ASP A 59 0.85 10.19 2.40
C ASP A 59 0.27 9.12 3.34
N ALA A 60 0.80 9.02 4.57
CA ALA A 60 0.28 8.14 5.60
C ALA A 60 -1.17 8.49 5.98
N GLU A 61 -1.49 9.78 6.17
CA GLU A 61 -2.85 10.26 6.46
C GLU A 61 -3.82 9.96 5.32
N ARG A 62 -3.38 10.13 4.07
CA ARG A 62 -4.18 9.80 2.89
C ARG A 62 -4.52 8.31 2.83
N VAL A 63 -3.54 7.44 3.07
CA VAL A 63 -3.76 5.98 3.11
C VAL A 63 -4.64 5.57 4.28
N GLN A 64 -4.46 6.19 5.45
CA GLN A 64 -5.32 5.96 6.61
C GLN A 64 -6.78 6.32 6.30
N SER A 65 -7.01 7.46 5.63
CA SER A 65 -8.36 7.87 5.23
C SER A 65 -9.03 6.86 4.28
N ARG A 66 -8.26 6.20 3.41
CA ARG A 66 -8.75 5.15 2.51
C ARG A 66 -9.07 3.86 3.28
N LEU A 67 -8.23 3.48 4.25
CA LEU A 67 -8.49 2.37 5.17
C LEU A 67 -9.78 2.57 5.97
N ASP A 68 -9.98 3.78 6.48
CA ASP A 68 -11.16 4.12 7.27
C ASP A 68 -12.45 4.19 6.41
N ALA A 69 -12.30 4.36 5.09
CA ALA A 69 -13.39 4.37 4.13
C ALA A 69 -13.76 2.97 3.60
N LEU A 70 -13.01 1.91 3.94
CA LEU A 70 -13.43 0.54 3.65
C LEU A 70 -14.58 0.13 4.56
N PRO A 71 -15.60 -0.57 4.02
CA PRO A 71 -16.71 -1.08 4.81
C PRO A 71 -16.33 -2.26 5.71
#